data_AF-A0A183NGM9-F1
#
_entry.id   AF-A0A183NGM9-F1
#
_cell.length_a   1.000
_cell.length_b   1.000
_cell.length_c   1.000
_cell.angle_alpha   90.00
_cell.angle_beta   90.00
_cell.angle_gamma   90.00
#
_symmetry.space_group_name_H-M   'P 1'
#
loop_
_entity.id
_entity.type
_entity.pdbx_description
1 polymer ?
#
loop_
_entity_poly.entity_id
_entity_poly.type
_entity_poly.pdbx_seq_one_letter_code
_entity_poly.pdbx_strand_id
1 'polypeptide(L)'
;MSRLGRIISGGATTLPGADGGPTPLQLKNLEQQNERMKQALVKLRDLTNQDKQEITALTKQITSLESEINQLQTEKERLTNDLKESIEQTIELKEQVDASLGADTMVSQLTQRNLELEEMLEKVKEERNDLEILCEMNDELQENSRETELELREEIERANTQINQLVRHLDATRETIADYEQTLGKFRDLVADLQTQNSDLQRSLADGKRLQEQQQQLHSTVATEFASSAVPFMATKLGATSQAQTLAKVIEAELRRLEAEQSANHVTRLSAFLPDSFLRRGGDNEALLALLLIDRLTGKCDLLANHVSS
;
A
#
# COMPACT_ATOMS: atom_id res chain seq x y z
N MET A 1 64.18 86.44 7.35
CA MET A 1 65.49 86.83 6.80
C MET A 1 65.33 88.23 6.19
N SER A 2 65.51 89.31 6.94
CA SER A 2 66.76 90.06 7.14
C SER A 2 67.60 90.28 5.87
N ARG A 3 67.60 91.52 5.34
CA ARG A 3 68.78 92.38 5.00
C ARG A 3 68.26 93.61 4.21
N LEU A 4 68.19 94.82 4.76
CA LEU A 4 69.26 95.78 5.11
C LEU A 4 70.13 96.23 3.92
N GLY A 5 70.04 97.52 3.60
CA GLY A 5 71.07 98.31 2.93
C GLY A 5 70.49 99.36 1.97
N ARG A 6 70.98 100.60 1.88
CA ARG A 6 71.92 101.41 2.66
C ARG A 6 71.80 102.82 2.04
N ILE A 7 71.70 103.84 2.88
CA ILE A 7 71.77 105.27 2.53
C ILE A 7 73.18 105.58 2.01
N ILE A 8 73.29 106.36 0.92
CA ILE A 8 74.50 107.14 0.61
C ILE A 8 74.10 108.58 0.34
N SER A 9 74.51 109.42 1.29
CA SER A 9 74.66 110.87 1.22
C SER A 9 75.87 111.27 0.38
N GLY A 10 75.83 112.47 -0.21
CA GLY A 10 77.04 113.27 -0.39
C GLY A 10 77.13 113.95 -1.75
N GLY A 11 77.32 115.28 -1.72
CA GLY A 11 77.80 116.02 -2.89
C GLY A 11 77.29 117.45 -3.00
N ALA A 12 77.56 118.29 -2.00
CA ALA A 12 77.53 119.74 -2.17
C ALA A 12 78.92 120.19 -2.61
N THR A 13 79.08 120.77 -3.81
CA THR A 13 80.30 121.50 -4.19
C THR A 13 80.02 122.56 -5.26
N THR A 14 80.08 123.81 -4.82
CA THR A 14 80.63 125.01 -5.48
C THR A 14 80.03 125.54 -6.79
N LEU A 15 79.45 126.73 -6.68
CA LEU A 15 79.51 127.79 -7.70
C LEU A 15 80.99 128.22 -7.92
N PRO A 16 81.35 128.65 -9.14
CA PRO A 16 81.73 130.06 -9.29
C PRO A 16 80.99 130.72 -10.45
N GLY A 17 80.55 131.95 -10.22
CA GLY A 17 79.91 132.79 -11.22
C GLY A 17 80.85 133.13 -12.37
N ALA A 18 80.31 133.04 -13.58
CA ALA A 18 80.75 133.82 -14.72
C ALA A 18 79.53 134.63 -15.18
N ASP A 19 79.61 135.92 -14.87
CA ASP A 19 78.67 136.97 -15.22
C ASP A 19 78.56 137.07 -16.75
N GLY A 20 77.33 136.94 -17.23
CA GLY A 20 77.01 136.76 -18.63
C GLY A 20 75.56 136.31 -18.75
N GLY A 21 74.64 137.26 -18.64
CA GLY A 21 73.20 137.00 -18.76
C GLY A 21 72.90 136.12 -19.99
N PRO A 22 72.00 135.13 -19.85
CA PRO A 22 71.80 134.14 -20.90
C PRO A 22 71.37 134.87 -22.17
N THR A 23 72.13 134.69 -23.25
CA THR A 23 71.72 135.19 -24.56
C THR A 23 70.34 134.60 -24.88
N PRO A 24 69.42 135.36 -25.49
CA PRO A 24 68.03 134.94 -25.70
C PRO A 24 67.89 133.58 -26.43
N LEU A 25 68.92 133.18 -27.20
CA LEU A 25 69.00 131.88 -27.87
C LEU A 25 69.35 130.72 -26.92
N GLN A 26 70.21 130.91 -25.93
CA GLN A 26 70.54 129.89 -24.92
C GLN A 26 69.38 129.68 -23.94
N LEU A 27 68.70 130.76 -23.55
CA LEU A 27 67.49 130.67 -22.73
C LEU A 27 66.38 129.92 -23.49
N LYS A 28 66.17 130.25 -24.77
CA LYS A 28 65.18 129.56 -25.63
C LYS A 28 65.51 128.09 -25.87
N ASN A 29 66.79 127.72 -26.04
CA ASN A 29 67.21 126.33 -26.16
C ASN A 29 67.01 125.55 -24.84
N LEU A 30 67.31 126.16 -23.69
CA LEU A 30 67.07 125.56 -22.37
C LEU A 30 65.57 125.46 -22.04
N GLU A 31 64.76 126.44 -22.45
CA GLU A 31 63.29 126.38 -22.37
C GLU A 31 62.75 125.25 -23.23
N GLN A 32 63.23 125.10 -24.46
CA GLN A 32 62.81 124.04 -25.37
C GLN A 32 63.27 122.64 -24.90
N GLN A 33 64.45 122.55 -24.28
CA GLN A 33 64.95 121.33 -23.65
C GLN A 33 64.16 120.98 -22.38
N ASN A 34 63.83 121.95 -21.54
CA ASN A 34 62.94 121.76 -20.40
C ASN A 34 61.53 121.35 -20.83
N GLU A 35 61.01 121.92 -21.92
CA GLU A 35 59.69 121.57 -22.42
C GLU A 35 59.67 120.15 -23.00
N ARG A 36 60.75 119.73 -23.68
CA ARG A 36 60.94 118.32 -24.08
C ARG A 36 61.06 117.39 -22.88
N MET A 37 61.80 117.78 -21.84
CA MET A 37 61.90 116.99 -20.60
C MET A 37 60.56 116.90 -19.87
N LYS A 38 59.79 117.99 -19.79
CA LYS A 38 58.43 117.98 -19.24
C LYS A 38 57.52 117.06 -20.05
N GLN A 39 57.56 117.12 -21.38
CA GLN A 39 56.79 116.22 -22.24
C GLN A 39 57.23 114.76 -22.07
N ALA A 40 58.53 114.48 -21.93
CA ALA A 40 59.04 113.14 -21.64
C ALA A 40 58.61 112.64 -20.25
N LEU A 41 58.61 113.52 -19.25
CA LEU A 41 58.12 113.22 -17.90
C LEU A 41 56.60 112.97 -17.88
N VAL A 42 55.83 113.73 -18.66
CA VAL A 42 54.38 113.49 -18.83
C VAL A 42 54.15 112.15 -19.52
N LYS A 43 54.87 111.84 -20.60
CA LYS A 43 54.79 110.52 -21.25
C LYS A 43 55.20 109.38 -20.32
N LEU A 44 56.25 109.56 -19.52
CA LEU A 44 56.68 108.56 -18.54
C LEU A 44 55.64 108.40 -17.43
N ARG A 45 55.03 109.48 -16.95
CA ARG A 45 53.92 109.45 -16.00
C ARG A 45 52.72 108.72 -16.58
N ASP A 46 52.36 108.99 -17.83
CA ASP A 46 51.22 108.39 -18.50
C ASP A 46 51.45 106.88 -18.75
N LEU A 47 52.65 106.49 -19.20
CA LEU A 47 53.10 105.09 -19.26
C LEU A 47 53.08 104.41 -17.88
N THR A 48 53.61 105.07 -16.85
CA THR A 48 53.60 104.54 -15.47
C THR A 48 52.16 104.38 -14.95
N ASN A 49 51.25 105.29 -15.30
CA ASN A 49 49.84 105.18 -14.95
C ASN A 49 49.16 104.05 -15.72
N GLN A 50 49.52 103.85 -16.99
CA GLN A 50 49.04 102.73 -17.81
C GLN A 50 49.52 101.39 -17.25
N ASP A 51 50.81 101.24 -16.95
CA ASP A 51 51.40 100.04 -16.33
C ASP A 51 50.75 99.76 -14.97
N LYS A 52 50.49 100.79 -14.16
CA LYS A 52 49.75 100.63 -12.90
C LYS A 52 48.32 100.12 -13.12
N GLN A 53 47.61 100.66 -14.11
CA GLN A 53 46.27 100.20 -14.45
C GLN A 53 46.29 98.74 -14.93
N GLU A 54 47.27 98.37 -15.75
CA GLU A 54 47.46 97.01 -16.26
C GLU A 54 47.82 96.03 -15.13
N ILE A 55 48.78 96.38 -14.26
CA ILE A 55 49.10 95.59 -13.06
C ILE A 55 47.85 95.42 -12.19
N THR A 56 47.05 96.47 -12.02
CA THR A 56 45.80 96.38 -11.22
C THR A 56 44.78 95.46 -11.88
N ALA A 57 44.66 95.48 -13.22
CA ALA A 57 43.77 94.59 -13.96
C ALA A 57 44.22 93.13 -13.89
N LEU A 58 45.52 92.87 -14.12
CA LEU A 58 46.11 91.54 -14.02
C LEU A 58 46.01 91.00 -12.58
N THR A 59 46.23 91.84 -11.57
CA THR A 59 46.06 91.44 -10.16
C THR A 59 44.62 91.01 -9.89
N LYS A 60 43.62 91.75 -10.38
CA LYS A 60 42.20 91.36 -10.25
C LYS A 60 41.92 90.02 -10.93
N GLN A 61 42.47 89.81 -12.12
CA GLN A 61 42.29 88.56 -12.86
C GLN A 61 42.94 87.37 -12.12
N ILE A 62 44.15 87.55 -11.58
CA ILE A 62 44.82 86.54 -10.74
C ILE A 62 43.96 86.22 -9.52
N THR A 63 43.48 87.23 -8.79
CA THR A 63 42.62 86.98 -7.61
C THR A 63 41.31 86.26 -7.97
N SER A 64 40.76 86.52 -9.16
CA SER A 64 39.57 85.82 -9.65
C SER A 64 39.87 84.35 -9.96
N LEU A 65 40.98 84.09 -10.66
CA LEU A 65 41.41 82.73 -10.99
C LEU A 65 41.79 81.94 -9.74
N GLU A 66 42.44 82.56 -8.75
CA GLU A 66 42.72 81.94 -7.45
C GLU A 66 41.43 81.57 -6.71
N SER A 67 40.41 82.44 -6.74
CA SER A 67 39.09 82.12 -6.18
C SER A 67 38.43 80.95 -6.90
N GLU A 68 38.48 80.91 -8.23
CA GLU A 68 37.92 79.82 -9.04
C GLU A 68 38.66 78.50 -8.78
N ILE A 69 39.99 78.53 -8.70
CA ILE A 69 40.80 77.35 -8.33
C ILE A 69 40.40 76.83 -6.94
N ASN A 70 40.23 77.72 -5.95
CA ASN A 70 39.81 77.31 -4.61
C ASN A 70 38.40 76.68 -4.63
N GLN A 71 37.46 77.23 -5.41
CA GLN A 71 36.12 76.66 -5.57
C GLN A 71 36.17 75.29 -6.25
N LEU A 72 36.96 75.14 -7.31
CA LEU A 72 37.14 73.86 -7.98
C LEU A 72 37.82 72.82 -7.08
N GLN A 73 38.74 73.24 -6.21
CA GLN A 73 39.36 72.35 -5.23
C GLN A 73 38.36 71.84 -4.19
N THR A 74 37.52 72.72 -3.63
CA THR A 74 36.50 72.30 -2.65
C THR A 74 35.43 71.43 -3.29
N GLU A 75 35.02 71.72 -4.52
CA GLU A 75 34.07 70.89 -5.26
C GLU A 75 34.67 69.52 -5.59
N LYS A 76 35.94 69.47 -6.01
CA LYS A 76 36.65 68.21 -6.23
C LYS A 76 36.70 67.37 -4.95
N GLU A 77 37.03 67.97 -3.81
CA GLU A 77 37.05 67.26 -2.53
C GLU A 77 35.67 66.72 -2.16
N ARG A 78 34.61 67.53 -2.33
CA ARG A 78 33.22 67.10 -2.10
C ARG A 78 32.85 65.91 -2.98
N LEU A 79 33.04 66.03 -4.29
CA LEU A 79 32.74 64.95 -5.24
C LEU A 79 33.57 63.69 -4.97
N THR A 80 34.82 63.84 -4.51
CA THR A 80 35.66 62.70 -4.14
C THR A 80 35.12 61.99 -2.90
N ASN A 81 34.58 62.72 -1.92
CA ASN A 81 33.97 62.14 -0.73
C ASN A 81 32.63 61.46 -1.07
N ASP A 82 31.77 62.12 -1.84
CA ASP A 82 30.50 61.55 -2.31
C ASP A 82 30.75 60.25 -3.10
N LEU A 83 31.80 60.22 -3.93
CA LEU A 83 32.21 59.03 -4.67
C LEU A 83 32.67 57.90 -3.74
N LYS A 84 33.45 58.21 -2.69
CA LYS A 84 33.90 57.21 -1.71
C LYS A 84 32.72 56.60 -0.96
N GLU A 85 31.80 57.44 -0.48
CA GLU A 85 30.61 56.99 0.25
C GLU A 85 29.73 56.11 -0.65
N SER A 86 29.53 56.50 -1.91
CA SER A 86 28.78 55.68 -2.88
C SER A 86 29.46 54.33 -3.17
N ILE A 87 30.80 54.30 -3.23
CA ILE A 87 31.54 53.04 -3.39
C ILE A 87 31.36 52.15 -2.15
N GLU A 88 31.42 52.71 -0.95
CA GLU A 88 31.27 51.98 0.31
C GLU A 88 29.85 51.39 0.43
N GLN A 89 28.82 52.18 0.13
CA GLN A 89 27.43 51.70 0.03
C GLN A 89 27.27 50.58 -1.02
N THR A 90 27.99 50.68 -2.14
CA THR A 90 27.97 49.63 -3.17
C THR A 90 28.62 48.33 -2.69
N ILE A 91 29.66 48.41 -1.86
CA ILE A 91 30.31 47.23 -1.26
C ILE A 91 29.36 46.58 -0.25
N GLU A 92 28.76 47.35 0.67
CA GLU A 92 27.81 46.84 1.65
C GLU A 92 26.62 46.14 0.98
N LEU A 93 26.04 46.75 -0.06
CA LEU A 93 24.95 46.14 -0.83
C LEU A 93 25.37 44.84 -1.52
N LYS A 94 26.61 44.75 -2.01
CA LYS A 94 27.13 43.49 -2.60
C LYS A 94 27.26 42.41 -1.53
N GLU A 95 27.81 42.74 -0.37
CA GLU A 95 27.94 41.78 0.74
C GLU A 95 26.56 41.30 1.22
N GLN A 96 25.55 42.18 1.26
CA GLN A 96 24.18 41.79 1.59
C GLN A 96 23.57 40.87 0.53
N VAL A 97 23.80 41.14 -0.75
CA VAL A 97 23.35 40.28 -1.85
C VAL A 97 24.02 38.91 -1.78
N ASP A 98 25.33 38.85 -1.53
CA ASP A 98 26.08 37.59 -1.39
C ASP A 98 25.57 36.77 -0.18
N ALA A 99 25.30 37.43 0.95
CA ALA A 99 24.70 36.79 2.13
C ALA A 99 23.29 36.26 1.84
N SER A 100 22.46 37.03 1.12
CA SER A 100 21.12 36.61 0.69
C SER A 100 21.19 35.40 -0.25
N LEU A 101 22.13 35.39 -1.20
CA LEU A 101 22.35 34.25 -2.09
C LEU A 101 22.74 33.00 -1.28
N GLY A 102 23.61 33.14 -0.28
CA GLY A 102 23.97 32.07 0.63
C GLY A 102 22.77 31.51 1.39
N ALA A 103 21.90 32.38 1.90
CA ALA A 103 20.66 31.97 2.56
C ALA A 103 19.72 31.21 1.60
N ASP A 104 19.55 31.68 0.37
CA ASP A 104 18.72 31.02 -0.64
C ASP A 104 19.23 29.61 -0.98
N THR A 105 20.55 29.42 -1.08
CA THR A 105 21.11 28.07 -1.31
C THR A 105 20.84 27.12 -0.15
N MET A 106 20.92 27.60 1.10
CA MET A 106 20.59 26.80 2.28
C MET A 106 19.09 26.45 2.33
N VAL A 107 18.22 27.42 2.02
CA VAL A 107 16.77 27.20 1.94
C VAL A 107 16.45 26.17 0.86
N SER A 108 17.09 26.24 -0.29
CA SER A 108 16.92 25.26 -1.38
C SER A 108 17.33 23.85 -0.93
N GLN A 109 18.49 23.69 -0.29
CA GLN A 109 18.95 22.40 0.24
C GLN A 109 18.03 21.84 1.34
N LEU A 110 17.56 22.69 2.25
CA LEU A 110 16.61 22.29 3.29
C LEU A 110 15.27 21.88 2.69
N THR A 111 14.79 22.59 1.67
CA THR A 111 13.54 22.27 0.96
C THR A 111 13.66 20.93 0.26
N GLN A 112 14.78 20.68 -0.44
CA GLN A 112 15.04 19.39 -1.07
C GLN A 112 15.06 18.25 -0.04
N ARG A 113 15.79 18.43 1.07
CA ARG A 113 15.81 17.42 2.14
C ARG A 113 14.44 17.19 2.77
N ASN A 114 13.64 18.23 2.95
CA ASN A 114 12.28 18.09 3.45
C ASN A 114 11.44 17.26 2.50
N LEU A 115 11.51 17.54 1.20
CA LEU A 115 10.79 16.78 0.17
C LEU A 115 11.19 15.30 0.17
N GLU A 116 12.50 15.01 0.25
CA GLU A 116 13.01 13.63 0.32
C GLU A 116 12.55 12.90 1.60
N LEU A 117 12.53 13.59 2.74
CA LEU A 117 12.04 13.05 4.00
C LEU A 117 10.53 12.82 3.99
N GLU A 118 9.76 13.73 3.40
CA GLU A 118 8.31 13.58 3.22
C GLU A 118 7.99 12.37 2.33
N GLU A 119 8.73 12.17 1.23
CA GLU A 119 8.55 11.00 0.35
C GLU A 119 8.90 9.69 1.08
N MET A 120 9.99 9.66 1.84
CA MET A 120 10.36 8.50 2.67
C MET A 120 9.30 8.22 3.75
N LEU A 121 8.77 9.27 4.38
CA LEU A 121 7.77 9.16 5.43
C LEU A 121 6.44 8.63 4.86
N GLU A 122 6.07 9.04 3.64
CA GLU A 122 4.90 8.52 2.97
C GLU A 122 5.04 7.05 2.60
N LYS A 123 6.18 6.63 2.04
CA LYS A 123 6.46 5.21 1.76
C LYS A 123 6.36 4.34 3.02
N VAL A 124 6.94 4.78 4.13
CA VAL A 124 6.88 4.03 5.40
C VAL A 124 5.45 3.97 5.95
N LYS A 125 4.62 5.00 5.72
CA LYS A 125 3.20 4.96 6.08
C LYS A 125 2.42 3.98 5.21
N GLU A 126 2.67 3.95 3.90
CA GLU A 126 2.06 2.98 2.98
C GLU A 126 2.43 1.55 3.41
N GLU A 127 3.72 1.26 3.60
CA GLU A 127 4.19 -0.06 4.08
C GLU A 127 3.54 -0.46 5.42
N ARG A 128 3.40 0.50 6.34
CA ARG A 128 2.75 0.26 7.62
C ARG A 128 1.26 -0.03 7.47
N ASN A 129 0.55 0.68 6.60
CA ASN A 129 -0.86 0.41 6.31
C ASN A 129 -1.04 -0.98 5.68
N ASP A 130 -0.17 -1.36 4.75
CA ASP A 130 -0.19 -2.71 4.15
C ASP A 130 0.05 -3.81 5.21
N LEU A 131 0.97 -3.57 6.15
CA LEU A 131 1.19 -4.47 7.29
C LEU A 131 -0.01 -4.54 8.24
N GLU A 132 -0.68 -3.41 8.50
CA GLU A 132 -1.91 -3.37 9.31
C GLU A 132 -3.01 -4.20 8.65
N ILE A 133 -3.22 -4.07 7.34
CA ILE A 133 -4.19 -4.87 6.57
C ILE A 133 -3.83 -6.37 6.62
N LEU A 134 -2.55 -6.72 6.50
CA LEU A 134 -2.11 -8.11 6.61
C LEU A 134 -2.35 -8.70 8.01
N CYS A 135 -2.15 -7.91 9.07
CA CYS A 135 -2.46 -8.30 10.43
C CYS A 135 -3.96 -8.53 10.63
N GLU A 136 -4.81 -7.60 10.15
CA GLU A 136 -6.28 -7.75 10.22
C GLU A 136 -6.75 -9.02 9.49
N MET A 137 -6.24 -9.27 8.28
CA MET A 137 -6.57 -10.49 7.53
C MET A 137 -6.11 -11.77 8.26
N ASN A 138 -4.93 -11.71 8.91
CA ASN A 138 -4.43 -12.84 9.68
C ASN A 138 -5.27 -13.10 10.94
N ASP A 139 -5.72 -12.05 11.61
CA ASP A 139 -6.61 -12.16 12.78
C ASP A 139 -7.97 -12.76 12.37
N GLU A 140 -8.54 -12.33 11.24
CA GLU A 140 -9.76 -12.93 10.67
C GLU A 140 -9.56 -14.42 10.33
N LEU A 141 -8.44 -14.77 9.70
CA LEU A 141 -8.13 -16.16 9.37
C LEU A 141 -7.97 -17.02 10.62
N GLN A 142 -7.32 -16.48 11.66
CA GLN A 142 -7.13 -17.18 12.92
C GLN A 142 -8.46 -17.40 13.65
N GLU A 143 -9.37 -16.42 13.63
CA GLU A 143 -10.69 -16.58 14.23
C GLU A 143 -11.53 -17.61 13.47
N ASN A 144 -11.52 -17.59 12.12
CA ASN A 144 -12.18 -18.62 11.31
C ASN A 144 -11.61 -20.02 11.58
N SER A 145 -10.28 -20.14 11.72
CA SER A 145 -9.64 -21.41 12.07
C SER A 145 -10.05 -21.88 13.47
N ARG A 146 -10.22 -20.95 14.42
CA ARG A 146 -10.65 -21.27 15.79
C ARG A 146 -12.13 -21.71 15.83
N GLU A 147 -12.98 -21.06 15.05
CA GLU A 147 -14.40 -21.41 14.92
C GLU A 147 -14.56 -22.80 14.29
N THR A 148 -13.89 -23.06 13.17
CA THR A 148 -13.93 -24.38 12.52
C THR A 148 -13.38 -25.50 13.41
N GLU A 149 -12.31 -25.24 14.18
CA GLU A 149 -11.80 -26.19 15.19
C GLU A 149 -12.86 -26.51 16.26
N LEU A 150 -13.59 -25.49 16.71
CA LEU A 150 -14.64 -25.64 17.71
C LEU A 150 -15.84 -26.43 17.15
N GLU A 151 -16.28 -26.13 15.93
CA GLU A 151 -17.35 -26.88 15.24
C GLU A 151 -16.99 -28.37 15.10
N LEU A 152 -15.77 -28.68 14.66
CA LEU A 152 -15.30 -30.06 14.54
C LEU A 152 -15.22 -30.77 15.89
N ARG A 153 -14.83 -30.07 16.96
CA ARG A 153 -14.86 -30.62 18.32
C ARG A 153 -16.27 -30.94 18.77
N GLU A 154 -17.23 -30.05 18.52
CA GLU A 154 -18.64 -30.29 18.82
C GLU A 154 -19.21 -31.46 18.00
N GLU A 155 -18.81 -31.63 16.75
CA GLU A 155 -19.16 -32.80 15.93
C GLU A 155 -18.62 -34.11 16.51
N ILE A 156 -17.36 -34.11 16.96
CA ILE A 156 -16.74 -35.26 17.63
C ILE A 156 -17.49 -35.59 18.92
N GLU A 157 -17.83 -34.58 19.73
CA GLU A 157 -18.62 -34.79 20.96
C GLU A 157 -19.99 -35.37 20.64
N ARG A 158 -20.70 -34.83 19.64
CA ARG A 158 -21.98 -35.37 19.16
C ARG A 158 -21.83 -36.83 18.74
N ALA A 159 -20.83 -37.16 17.91
CA ALA A 159 -20.58 -38.53 17.49
C ALA A 159 -20.26 -39.47 18.67
N ASN A 160 -19.46 -39.03 19.64
CA ASN A 160 -19.16 -39.79 20.85
C ASN A 160 -20.40 -40.05 21.71
N THR A 161 -21.29 -39.06 21.85
CA THR A 161 -22.56 -39.28 22.57
C THR A 161 -23.43 -40.32 21.87
N GLN A 162 -23.49 -40.30 20.53
CA GLN A 162 -24.24 -41.28 19.74
C GLN A 162 -23.63 -42.69 19.86
N ILE A 163 -22.30 -42.82 19.81
CA ILE A 163 -21.60 -44.09 20.02
C ILE A 163 -21.95 -44.65 21.41
N ASN A 164 -21.88 -43.82 22.45
CA ASN A 164 -22.20 -44.26 23.82
C ASN A 164 -23.65 -44.72 23.96
N GLN A 165 -24.59 -44.05 23.28
CA GLN A 165 -26.00 -44.48 23.24
C GLN A 165 -26.16 -45.82 22.54
N LEU A 166 -25.51 -46.02 21.39
CA LEU A 166 -25.54 -47.28 20.65
C LEU A 166 -24.92 -48.42 21.45
N VAL A 167 -23.82 -48.18 22.17
CA VAL A 167 -23.19 -49.18 23.07
C VAL A 167 -24.18 -49.59 24.17
N ARG A 168 -24.82 -48.63 24.84
CA ARG A 168 -25.84 -48.94 25.87
C ARG A 168 -27.02 -49.73 25.31
N HIS A 169 -27.51 -49.36 24.12
CA HIS A 169 -28.57 -50.11 23.46
C HIS A 169 -28.13 -51.54 23.13
N LEU A 170 -26.91 -51.69 22.62
CA LEU A 170 -26.34 -52.98 22.28
C LEU A 170 -26.21 -53.87 23.53
N ASP A 171 -25.73 -53.33 24.65
CA ASP A 171 -25.64 -54.06 25.91
C ASP A 171 -27.03 -54.47 26.44
N ALA A 172 -28.03 -53.60 26.35
CA ALA A 172 -29.41 -53.94 26.69
C ALA A 172 -29.96 -55.08 25.82
N THR A 173 -29.68 -55.08 24.51
CA THR A 173 -30.08 -56.19 23.62
C THR A 173 -29.31 -57.48 23.89
N ARG A 174 -28.04 -57.40 24.33
CA ARG A 174 -27.27 -58.58 24.73
C ARG A 174 -27.84 -59.22 25.98
N GLU A 175 -28.27 -58.40 26.95
CA GLU A 175 -28.95 -58.87 28.16
C GLU A 175 -30.26 -59.59 27.81
N THR A 176 -31.10 -59.01 26.94
CA THR A 176 -32.34 -59.67 26.51
C THR A 176 -32.10 -60.98 25.75
N ILE A 177 -31.05 -61.05 24.92
CA ILE A 177 -30.65 -62.30 24.26
C ILE A 177 -30.24 -63.34 25.30
N ALA A 178 -29.45 -62.97 26.31
CA ALA A 178 -29.03 -63.90 27.36
C ALA A 178 -30.23 -64.45 28.15
N ASP A 179 -31.22 -63.61 28.45
CA ASP A 179 -32.48 -64.03 29.09
C ASP A 179 -33.26 -65.02 28.21
N TYR A 180 -33.33 -64.76 26.90
CA TYR A 180 -33.95 -65.68 25.95
C TYR A 180 -33.19 -67.00 25.83
N GLU A 181 -31.86 -66.99 25.81
CA GLU A 181 -31.04 -68.20 25.80
C GLU A 181 -31.24 -69.04 27.06
N GLN A 182 -31.30 -68.39 28.24
CA GLN A 182 -31.60 -69.07 29.51
C GLN A 182 -32.99 -69.71 29.48
N THR A 183 -34.00 -68.98 28.97
CA THR A 183 -35.38 -69.46 28.86
C THR A 183 -35.48 -70.63 27.87
N LEU A 184 -34.80 -70.54 26.73
CA LEU A 184 -34.72 -71.61 25.73
C LEU A 184 -34.04 -72.86 26.31
N GLY A 185 -33.00 -72.68 27.15
CA GLY A 185 -32.36 -73.77 27.89
C GLY A 185 -33.37 -74.54 28.76
N LYS A 186 -34.13 -73.83 29.60
CA LYS A 186 -35.19 -74.42 30.44
C LYS A 186 -36.24 -75.16 29.60
N PHE A 187 -36.63 -74.62 28.45
CA PHE A 187 -37.55 -75.31 27.53
C PHE A 187 -36.94 -76.57 26.92
N ARG A 188 -35.65 -76.56 26.57
CA ARG A 188 -34.96 -77.76 26.06
C ARG A 188 -34.89 -78.86 27.11
N ASP A 189 -34.58 -78.51 28.36
CA ASP A 189 -34.56 -79.46 29.47
C ASP A 189 -35.95 -80.07 29.71
N LEU A 190 -37.00 -79.24 29.75
CA LEU A 190 -38.38 -79.70 29.88
C LEU A 190 -38.81 -80.62 28.73
N VAL A 191 -38.43 -80.31 27.49
CA VAL A 191 -38.73 -81.16 26.33
C VAL A 191 -37.99 -82.50 26.42
N ALA A 192 -36.74 -82.50 26.87
CA ALA A 192 -35.98 -83.73 27.09
C ALA A 192 -36.63 -84.60 28.19
N ASP A 193 -37.06 -83.99 29.30
CA ASP A 193 -37.80 -84.69 30.36
C ASP A 193 -39.11 -85.29 29.85
N LEU A 194 -39.91 -84.53 29.07
CA LEU A 194 -41.13 -85.05 28.48
C LEU A 194 -40.86 -86.17 27.46
N GLN A 195 -39.79 -86.08 26.68
CA GLN A 195 -39.39 -87.13 25.75
C GLN A 195 -38.98 -88.42 26.49
N THR A 196 -38.21 -88.31 27.58
CA THR A 196 -37.84 -89.46 28.42
C THR A 196 -39.07 -90.11 29.05
N GLN A 197 -39.96 -89.32 29.67
CA GLN A 197 -41.23 -89.82 30.22
C GLN A 197 -42.10 -90.50 29.16
N ASN A 198 -42.22 -89.93 27.96
CA ASN A 198 -42.98 -90.53 26.88
C ASN A 198 -42.33 -91.85 26.41
N SER A 199 -41.00 -91.90 26.33
CA SER A 199 -40.27 -93.13 26.00
C SER A 199 -40.44 -94.22 27.07
N ASP A 200 -40.45 -93.86 28.36
CA ASP A 200 -40.68 -94.79 29.46
C ASP A 200 -42.12 -95.29 29.50
N LEU A 201 -43.10 -94.43 29.21
CA LEU A 201 -44.49 -94.85 29.02
C LEU A 201 -44.65 -95.78 27.83
N GLN A 202 -44.00 -95.49 26.71
CA GLN A 202 -44.00 -96.38 25.53
C GLN A 202 -43.37 -97.73 25.85
N ARG A 203 -42.26 -97.76 26.62
CA ARG A 203 -41.64 -99.00 27.11
C ARG A 203 -42.57 -99.77 28.03
N SER A 204 -43.18 -99.11 29.02
CA SER A 204 -44.15 -99.71 29.93
C SER A 204 -45.38 -100.26 29.19
N LEU A 205 -45.88 -99.54 28.19
CA LEU A 205 -46.98 -100.00 27.34
C LEU A 205 -46.56 -101.16 26.43
N ALA A 206 -45.33 -101.17 25.93
CA ALA A 206 -44.77 -102.30 25.19
C ALA A 206 -44.61 -103.53 26.10
N ASP A 207 -44.12 -103.36 27.33
CA ASP A 207 -44.01 -104.44 28.31
C ASP A 207 -45.38 -104.96 28.76
N GLY A 208 -46.36 -104.06 28.96
CA GLY A 208 -47.76 -104.41 29.21
C GLY A 208 -48.39 -105.17 28.04
N LYS A 209 -48.12 -104.75 26.80
CA LYS A 209 -48.51 -105.50 25.60
C LYS A 209 -47.82 -106.84 25.49
N ARG A 210 -46.53 -106.95 25.83
CA ARG A 210 -45.81 -108.24 25.87
C ARG A 210 -46.38 -109.17 26.91
N LEU A 211 -46.76 -108.65 28.08
CA LEU A 211 -47.46 -109.42 29.11
C LEU A 211 -48.86 -109.84 28.62
N GLN A 212 -49.56 -108.96 27.92
CA GLN A 212 -50.86 -109.26 27.31
C GLN A 212 -50.74 -110.25 26.15
N GLU A 213 -49.72 -110.18 25.30
CA GLU A 213 -49.37 -111.15 24.26
C GLU A 213 -48.94 -112.48 24.87
N GLN A 214 -48.25 -112.50 26.02
CA GLN A 214 -47.97 -113.73 26.76
C GLN A 214 -49.26 -114.33 27.36
N GLN A 215 -50.28 -113.51 27.63
CA GLN A 215 -51.64 -113.95 27.99
C GLN A 215 -52.49 -114.32 26.75
N GLN A 216 -52.21 -113.73 25.59
CA GLN A 216 -52.89 -113.96 24.31
C GLN A 216 -52.22 -115.00 23.43
N GLN A 217 -51.03 -115.52 23.76
CA GLN A 217 -50.45 -116.74 23.17
C GLN A 217 -51.18 -118.02 23.63
N LEU A 218 -52.45 -117.89 24.04
CA LEU A 218 -53.49 -118.91 24.01
C LEU A 218 -54.49 -118.73 22.86
N HIS A 219 -54.36 -117.74 21.97
CA HIS A 219 -55.10 -117.64 20.72
C HIS A 219 -54.32 -116.93 19.61
N SER A 220 -54.49 -117.45 18.40
CA SER A 220 -53.60 -117.29 17.26
C SER A 220 -53.85 -116.06 16.38
N THR A 221 -52.84 -115.80 15.53
CA THR A 221 -52.89 -115.44 14.08
C THR A 221 -53.10 -114.00 13.58
N VAL A 222 -52.06 -113.53 12.84
CA VAL A 222 -52.06 -113.03 11.44
C VAL A 222 -52.32 -111.53 11.16
N ALA A 223 -51.29 -110.91 10.53
CA ALA A 223 -51.22 -109.98 9.37
C ALA A 223 -52.30 -108.88 9.18
N THR A 224 -52.04 -107.70 8.60
CA THR A 224 -51.57 -107.40 7.23
C THR A 224 -51.44 -105.87 7.04
N GLU A 225 -50.68 -105.51 6.01
CA GLU A 225 -50.39 -104.20 5.36
C GLU A 225 -51.62 -103.35 4.94
N PHE A 226 -51.40 -102.05 4.60
CA PHE A 226 -51.96 -101.30 3.43
C PHE A 226 -51.48 -99.82 3.47
N ALA A 227 -50.57 -99.37 2.58
CA ALA A 227 -50.78 -98.56 1.34
C ALA A 227 -51.36 -97.14 1.56
N SER A 228 -50.62 -96.04 1.33
CA SER A 228 -50.34 -95.32 0.06
C SER A 228 -51.22 -94.07 -0.15
N SER A 229 -50.62 -92.88 -0.31
CA SER A 229 -51.15 -91.79 -1.16
C SER A 229 -50.07 -90.74 -1.41
N ALA A 230 -49.63 -90.62 -2.67
CA ALA A 230 -48.81 -89.54 -3.19
C ALA A 230 -49.69 -88.70 -4.13
N VAL A 231 -49.70 -87.38 -3.93
CA VAL A 231 -50.40 -86.40 -4.78
C VAL A 231 -49.36 -85.50 -5.45
N PRO A 232 -49.41 -85.27 -6.78
CA PRO A 232 -48.36 -84.54 -7.49
C PRO A 232 -48.55 -83.02 -7.48
N PHE A 233 -47.39 -82.37 -7.38
CA PHE A 233 -46.99 -80.99 -7.65
C PHE A 233 -47.45 -80.45 -9.02
N MET A 234 -48.23 -79.35 -9.05
CA MET A 234 -48.26 -78.40 -10.17
C MET A 234 -49.01 -77.08 -9.85
N ALA A 235 -48.39 -76.12 -9.13
CA ALA A 235 -48.83 -74.72 -9.08
C ALA A 235 -47.84 -73.77 -8.36
N THR A 236 -46.60 -73.60 -8.82
CA THR A 236 -45.69 -72.55 -8.24
C THR A 236 -44.69 -71.91 -9.20
N LYS A 237 -44.64 -72.26 -10.50
CA LYS A 237 -43.60 -71.77 -11.40
C LYS A 237 -43.88 -70.46 -12.16
N LEU A 238 -45.07 -69.85 -12.01
CA LEU A 238 -45.40 -68.58 -12.68
C LEU A 238 -45.23 -67.33 -11.80
N GLY A 239 -45.12 -67.49 -10.47
CA GLY A 239 -44.87 -66.38 -9.53
C GLY A 239 -43.38 -66.15 -9.22
N ALA A 240 -42.53 -67.17 -9.36
CA ALA A 240 -41.11 -67.06 -9.05
C ALA A 240 -40.32 -66.29 -10.14
N THR A 241 -40.73 -66.39 -11.40
CA THR A 241 -40.10 -65.69 -12.53
C THR A 241 -40.44 -64.20 -12.56
N SER A 242 -41.65 -63.80 -12.18
CA SER A 242 -42.04 -62.39 -12.10
C SER A 242 -41.39 -61.68 -10.91
N GLN A 243 -41.24 -62.35 -9.77
CA GLN A 243 -40.51 -61.83 -8.61
C GLN A 243 -39.00 -61.70 -8.87
N ALA A 244 -38.39 -62.67 -9.55
CA ALA A 244 -36.97 -62.55 -9.94
C ALA A 244 -36.73 -61.40 -10.93
N GLN A 245 -37.66 -61.17 -11.87
CA GLN A 245 -37.58 -60.05 -12.81
C GLN A 245 -37.80 -58.68 -12.15
N THR A 246 -38.68 -58.57 -11.16
CA THR A 246 -38.86 -57.32 -10.41
C THR A 246 -37.65 -57.02 -9.53
N LEU A 247 -37.10 -58.03 -8.84
CA LEU A 247 -35.88 -57.86 -8.05
C LEU A 247 -34.68 -57.47 -8.94
N ALA A 248 -34.53 -58.08 -10.12
CA ALA A 248 -33.49 -57.69 -11.07
C ALA A 248 -33.60 -56.23 -11.51
N LYS A 249 -34.83 -55.74 -11.81
CA LYS A 249 -35.06 -54.33 -12.15
C LYS A 249 -34.79 -53.37 -10.98
N VAL A 250 -35.10 -53.78 -9.76
CA VAL A 250 -34.81 -52.99 -8.54
C VAL A 250 -33.31 -52.88 -8.33
N ILE A 251 -32.57 -53.99 -8.46
CA ILE A 251 -31.11 -53.99 -8.37
C ILE A 251 -30.49 -53.12 -9.48
N GLU A 252 -30.97 -53.22 -10.71
CA GLU A 252 -30.49 -52.41 -11.82
C GLU A 252 -30.79 -50.90 -11.62
N ALA A 253 -31.93 -50.56 -11.02
CA ALA A 253 -32.27 -49.19 -10.65
C ALA A 253 -31.37 -48.66 -9.52
N GLU A 254 -31.08 -49.47 -8.50
CA GLU A 254 -30.14 -49.12 -7.43
C GLU A 254 -28.71 -48.97 -7.94
N LEU A 255 -28.26 -49.83 -8.88
CA LEU A 255 -26.95 -49.69 -9.52
C LEU A 255 -26.85 -48.40 -10.33
N ARG A 256 -27.87 -48.05 -11.12
CA ARG A 256 -27.90 -46.74 -11.83
C ARG A 256 -27.94 -45.55 -10.87
N ARG A 257 -28.63 -45.69 -9.73
CA ARG A 257 -28.65 -44.66 -8.68
C ARG A 257 -27.26 -44.46 -8.08
N LEU A 258 -26.57 -45.55 -7.76
CA LEU A 258 -25.20 -45.52 -7.24
C LEU A 258 -24.20 -44.93 -8.24
N GLU A 259 -24.29 -45.27 -9.52
CA GLU A 259 -23.46 -44.69 -10.58
C GLU A 259 -23.70 -43.18 -10.73
N ALA A 260 -24.97 -42.74 -10.67
CA ALA A 260 -25.32 -41.33 -10.71
C ALA A 260 -24.79 -40.57 -9.49
N GLU A 261 -24.90 -41.16 -8.29
CA GLU A 261 -24.36 -40.60 -7.05
C GLU A 261 -22.83 -40.52 -7.07
N GLN A 262 -22.16 -41.55 -7.58
CA GLN A 262 -20.71 -41.56 -7.74
C GLN A 262 -20.23 -40.51 -8.74
N SER A 263 -20.93 -40.35 -9.87
CA SER A 263 -20.64 -39.31 -10.86
C SER A 263 -20.84 -37.90 -10.28
N ALA A 264 -21.92 -37.67 -9.53
CA ALA A 264 -22.16 -36.41 -8.85
C ALA A 264 -21.05 -36.10 -7.83
N ASN A 265 -20.67 -37.07 -7.00
CA ASN A 265 -19.57 -36.93 -6.05
C ASN A 265 -18.21 -36.68 -6.73
N HIS A 266 -17.97 -37.31 -7.88
CA HIS A 266 -16.76 -37.08 -8.67
C HIS A 266 -16.69 -35.64 -9.18
N VAL A 267 -17.79 -35.09 -9.69
CA VAL A 267 -17.87 -33.68 -10.10
C VAL A 267 -17.64 -32.75 -8.91
N THR A 268 -18.24 -33.00 -7.75
CA THR A 268 -18.01 -32.20 -6.54
C THR A 268 -16.54 -32.18 -6.13
N ARG A 269 -15.85 -33.34 -6.18
CA ARG A 269 -14.41 -33.42 -5.85
C ARG A 269 -13.55 -32.70 -6.89
N LEU A 270 -13.89 -32.79 -8.17
CA LEU A 270 -13.16 -32.07 -9.23
C LEU A 270 -13.37 -30.55 -9.12
N SER A 271 -14.56 -30.10 -8.73
CA SER A 271 -14.85 -28.68 -8.50
C SER A 271 -13.96 -28.05 -7.41
N ALA A 272 -13.43 -28.84 -6.46
CA ALA A 272 -12.49 -28.36 -5.45
C ALA A 272 -11.12 -27.95 -6.03
N PHE A 273 -10.80 -28.33 -7.26
CA PHE A 273 -9.57 -27.93 -7.96
C PHE A 273 -9.78 -26.72 -8.88
N LEU A 274 -11.00 -26.19 -8.98
CA LEU A 274 -11.32 -25.04 -9.83
C LEU A 274 -11.17 -23.73 -9.05
N PRO A 275 -10.71 -22.63 -9.69
CA PRO A 275 -10.59 -21.33 -9.02
C PRO A 275 -11.95 -20.76 -8.58
N ASP A 276 -11.96 -19.96 -7.51
CA ASP A 276 -13.19 -19.31 -7.01
C ASP A 276 -13.86 -18.39 -8.04
N SER A 277 -13.12 -17.87 -9.02
CA SER A 277 -13.68 -17.09 -10.13
C SER A 277 -14.63 -17.91 -11.02
N PHE A 278 -14.44 -19.23 -11.10
CA PHE A 278 -15.32 -20.14 -11.83
C PHE A 278 -16.68 -20.30 -11.11
N LEU A 279 -16.66 -20.35 -9.77
CA LEU A 279 -17.82 -20.62 -8.91
C LEU A 279 -18.62 -19.35 -8.54
N ARG A 280 -18.06 -18.15 -8.75
CA ARG A 280 -18.77 -16.88 -8.50
C ARG A 280 -20.00 -16.72 -9.39
N ARG A 281 -20.96 -15.95 -8.90
CA ARG A 281 -22.17 -15.57 -9.62
C ARG A 281 -21.82 -14.82 -10.91
N GLY A 282 -22.36 -15.26 -12.04
CA GLY A 282 -21.97 -14.81 -13.39
C GLY A 282 -20.67 -15.42 -13.94
N GLY A 283 -20.07 -16.40 -13.24
CA GLY A 283 -18.90 -17.14 -13.69
C GLY A 283 -19.22 -18.30 -14.64
N ASP A 284 -18.18 -18.96 -15.14
CA ASP A 284 -18.30 -20.04 -16.13
C ASP A 284 -19.12 -21.26 -15.64
N ASN A 285 -19.26 -21.45 -14.32
CA ASN A 285 -20.14 -22.48 -13.75
C ASN A 285 -21.61 -22.26 -14.14
N GLU A 286 -22.11 -21.02 -14.14
CA GLU A 286 -23.49 -20.72 -14.54
C GLU A 286 -23.72 -21.03 -16.02
N ALA A 287 -22.73 -20.77 -16.87
CA ALA A 287 -22.78 -21.11 -18.29
C ALA A 287 -22.81 -22.64 -18.52
N LEU A 288 -22.00 -23.39 -17.76
CA LEU A 288 -22.00 -24.85 -17.79
C LEU A 288 -23.35 -25.43 -17.34
N LEU A 289 -23.94 -24.91 -16.26
CA LEU A 289 -25.25 -25.33 -15.78
C LEU A 289 -26.36 -25.04 -16.79
N ALA A 290 -26.31 -23.89 -17.48
CA ALA A 290 -27.24 -23.56 -18.54
C ALA A 290 -27.14 -24.55 -19.73
N LEU A 291 -25.93 -24.95 -20.10
CA LEU A 291 -25.70 -25.92 -21.19
C LEU A 291 -26.22 -27.31 -20.82
N LEU A 292 -25.93 -27.79 -19.60
CA LEU A 292 -26.46 -29.05 -19.08
C LEU A 292 -28.00 -29.04 -18.97
N LEU A 293 -28.60 -27.89 -18.66
CA LEU A 293 -30.04 -27.74 -18.64
C LEU A 293 -30.65 -27.91 -20.04
N ILE A 294 -30.02 -27.32 -21.07
CA ILE A 294 -30.44 -27.47 -22.46
C ILE A 294 -30.35 -28.93 -22.90
N ASP A 295 -29.24 -29.62 -22.61
CA ASP A 295 -29.08 -31.04 -22.94
C ASP A 295 -30.12 -31.91 -22.24
N ARG A 296 -30.41 -31.62 -20.95
CA ARG A 296 -31.45 -32.32 -20.20
C ARG A 296 -32.85 -32.06 -20.75
N LEU A 297 -33.14 -30.83 -21.20
CA LEU A 297 -34.41 -30.50 -21.84
C LEU A 297 -34.55 -31.24 -23.17
N THR A 298 -33.50 -31.25 -24.01
CA THR A 298 -33.48 -32.01 -25.27
C THR A 298 -33.77 -33.49 -25.02
N GLY A 299 -33.05 -34.12 -24.09
CA GLY A 299 -33.28 -35.54 -23.75
C GLY A 299 -34.70 -35.80 -23.20
N LYS A 300 -35.27 -34.89 -22.41
CA LYS A 300 -36.66 -35.00 -21.94
C LYS A 300 -37.67 -34.83 -23.08
N CYS A 301 -37.43 -33.90 -24.00
CA CYS A 301 -38.25 -33.72 -25.19
C CYS A 301 -38.20 -34.94 -26.10
N ASP A 302 -37.03 -35.54 -26.31
CA ASP A 302 -36.87 -36.77 -27.10
C ASP A 302 -37.58 -37.95 -26.45
N LEU A 303 -37.48 -38.08 -25.12
CA LEU A 303 -38.17 -39.13 -24.37
C LEU A 303 -39.70 -38.98 -24.48
N LEU A 304 -40.20 -37.75 -24.35
CA LEU A 304 -41.62 -37.45 -24.57
C LEU A 304 -42.04 -37.71 -26.03
N ALA A 305 -41.24 -37.28 -27.00
CA ALA A 305 -41.51 -37.51 -28.42
C ALA A 305 -41.59 -39.01 -28.73
N ASN A 306 -40.66 -39.82 -28.22
CA ASN A 306 -40.66 -41.27 -28.39
C ASN A 306 -41.88 -41.95 -27.73
N HIS A 307 -42.37 -41.42 -26.61
CA HIS A 307 -43.57 -41.93 -25.94
C HIS A 307 -44.90 -41.44 -26.54
N VAL A 308 -44.91 -40.31 -27.25
CA VAL A 308 -46.09 -39.77 -27.95
C VAL A 308 -46.18 -40.30 -29.38
N SER A 309 -45.05 -40.72 -29.97
CA SER A 309 -44.96 -41.31 -31.32
C SER A 309 -45.21 -42.83 -31.36
N SER A 310 -45.31 -43.49 -30.20
CA SER A 310 -45.60 -44.92 -30.04
C SER A 310 -47.02 -45.14 -29.52
#